data_AF-A0A822H2A8-F1
#
_entry.id   AF-A0A822H2A8-F1
#
_cell.length_a   1.000
_cell.length_b   1.000
_cell.length_c   1.000
_cell.angle_alpha   90.00
_cell.angle_beta   90.00
_cell.angle_gamma   90.00
#
_symmetry.space_group_name_H-M   'P 1'
#
loop_
_entity.id
_entity.type
_entity.pdbx_description
1 polymer ?
#
loop_
_entity_poly.entity_id
_entity_poly.type
_entity_poly.pdbx_seq_one_letter_code
_entity_poly.pdbx_strand_id
1 'polypeptide(L)'
;MLWKMINLRRSLEFRYYSREHNCSANYFLNAKSPVIQPRNYNEPMHVHLAYGDRIDQMFVSYLTNSSEYTPQCQYGLTPSSLNFHKNGR
;
A
#
# COMPACT_ATOMS: atom_id res chain seq x y z
N MET A 1 3.19 20.78 8.76
CA MET A 1 2.26 19.71 8.33
C MET A 1 3.01 18.81 7.35
N LEU A 2 3.29 17.56 7.72
CA LEU A 2 4.03 16.61 6.89
C LEU A 2 3.01 15.73 6.15
N TRP A 3 3.00 15.79 4.82
CA TRP A 3 2.18 14.90 4.01
C TRP A 3 2.81 13.50 4.03
N LYS A 4 2.05 12.50 4.50
CA LYS A 4 2.48 11.10 4.50
C LYS A 4 1.77 10.37 3.38
N MET A 5 2.49 10.09 2.30
CA MET A 5 1.99 9.27 1.20
C MET A 5 2.18 7.78 1.54
N ILE A 6 1.11 7.00 1.36
CA ILE A 6 1.18 5.54 1.40
C ILE A 6 1.42 5.00 -0.02
N ASN A 7 2.00 3.81 -0.12
CA ASN A 7 2.21 3.16 -1.41
C ASN A 7 0.85 2.78 -2.03
N LEU A 8 0.41 3.57 -3.02
CA LEU A 8 -0.85 3.35 -3.75
C LEU A 8 -0.69 2.42 -4.96
N ARG A 9 0.50 1.81 -5.17
CA ARG A 9 0.85 0.93 -6.31
C ARG A 9 0.75 1.57 -7.69
N ARG A 10 0.63 2.89 -7.74
CA ARG A 10 0.57 3.67 -8.99
C ARG A 10 1.34 4.96 -8.82
N SER A 11 1.82 5.47 -9.95
CA SER A 11 2.41 6.79 -10.01
C SER A 11 1.33 7.86 -9.77
N LEU A 12 1.72 8.93 -9.09
CA LEU A 12 0.85 10.04 -8.71
C LEU A 12 1.39 11.34 -9.31
N GLU A 13 0.49 12.17 -9.78
CA GLU A 13 0.75 13.54 -10.23
C GLU A 13 -0.24 14.45 -9.50
N PHE A 14 0.27 15.47 -8.81
CA PHE A 14 -0.57 16.45 -8.16
C PHE A 14 -0.87 17.58 -9.14
N ARG A 15 -2.14 17.96 -9.20
CA ARG A 15 -2.63 18.98 -10.13
C ARG A 15 -3.23 20.13 -9.36
N TYR A 16 -2.82 21.35 -9.69
CA TYR A 16 -3.37 22.56 -9.13
C TYR A 16 -4.36 23.18 -10.11
N TYR A 17 -5.61 23.28 -9.66
CA TYR A 17 -6.69 23.86 -10.43
C TYR A 17 -7.14 25.17 -9.78
N SER A 18 -7.50 26.14 -10.61
CA SER A 18 -8.21 27.35 -10.18
C SER A 18 -9.63 27.36 -10.76
N ARG A 19 -10.50 28.14 -10.13
CA ARG A 19 -11.88 28.31 -10.55
C ARG A 19 -12.26 29.77 -10.34
N GLU A 20 -12.53 30.49 -11.43
CA GLU A 20 -12.95 31.89 -11.35
C GLU A 20 -14.40 32.02 -10.84
N HIS A 21 -14.70 33.18 -10.25
CA HIS A 21 -15.99 33.58 -9.66
C HIS A 21 -16.67 32.52 -8.77
N ASN A 22 -16.59 32.70 -7.44
CA ASN A 22 -17.38 31.98 -6.43
C ASN A 22 -17.51 30.45 -6.63
N CYS A 23 -16.49 29.81 -7.22
CA CYS A 23 -16.54 28.40 -7.56
C CYS A 23 -17.74 28.01 -8.45
N SER A 24 -18.19 28.87 -9.37
CA SER A 24 -19.29 28.56 -10.29
C SER A 24 -18.84 28.33 -11.74
N ALA A 25 -17.69 28.87 -12.15
CA ALA A 25 -17.13 28.67 -13.50
C ALA A 25 -16.56 27.25 -13.72
N ASN A 26 -15.95 26.97 -14.86
CA ASN A 26 -15.24 25.72 -15.07
C ASN A 26 -13.88 25.71 -14.34
N TYR A 27 -13.37 24.52 -14.03
CA TYR A 27 -12.01 24.37 -13.48
C TYR A 27 -10.98 24.56 -14.59
N PHE A 28 -9.98 25.40 -14.32
CA PHE A 28 -8.81 25.59 -15.17
C PHE A 28 -7.60 24.92 -14.51
N LEU A 29 -6.83 24.16 -15.29
CA LEU A 29 -5.60 23.53 -14.80
C LEU A 29 -4.45 24.54 -14.90
N ASN A 30 -3.87 24.90 -13.76
CA ASN A 30 -2.82 25.91 -13.69
C ASN A 30 -1.42 25.29 -13.64
N ALA A 31 -1.25 24.17 -12.93
CA ALA A 31 0.05 23.53 -12.77
C ALA A 31 -0.04 22.03 -12.48
N LYS A 32 1.07 21.33 -12.73
CA LYS A 32 1.28 19.91 -12.42
C LYS A 32 2.59 19.73 -11.66
N SER A 33 2.62 18.84 -10.68
CA SER A 33 3.85 18.45 -9.99
C SER A 33 4.66 17.46 -10.82
N PRO A 34 5.93 17.20 -10.45
CA PRO A 34 6.61 15.99 -10.89
C PRO A 34 5.82 14.72 -10.53
N VAL A 35 6.02 13.67 -11.32
CA VAL A 35 5.43 12.35 -11.04
C VAL A 35 6.17 11.72 -9.87
N ILE A 36 5.41 11.28 -8.87
CA ILE A 36 5.92 10.56 -7.70
C ILE A 36 5.47 9.11 -7.83
N GLN A 37 6.41 8.17 -7.69
CA GLN A 37 6.10 6.76 -7.77
C GLN A 37 6.69 5.98 -6.60
N PRO A 38 6.03 4.89 -6.16
CA PRO A 38 6.59 4.01 -5.14
C PRO A 38 7.91 3.41 -5.61
N ARG A 39 8.87 3.24 -4.70
CA ARG A 39 10.14 2.56 -5.00
C ARG A 39 9.92 1.11 -5.43
N ASN A 40 8.91 0.45 -4.86
CA ASN A 40 8.47 -0.90 -5.24
C ASN A 40 6.93 -0.96 -5.23
N TYR A 41 6.32 -1.07 -6.41
CA TYR A 41 4.86 -1.17 -6.54
C TYR A 41 4.31 -2.56 -6.13
N ASN A 42 5.17 -3.57 -6.06
CA ASN A 42 4.84 -4.94 -5.68
C ASN A 42 5.00 -5.22 -4.18
N GLU A 43 5.43 -4.23 -3.39
CA GLU A 43 5.61 -4.41 -1.95
C GLU A 43 4.32 -4.90 -1.29
N PRO A 44 4.40 -5.91 -0.40
CA PRO A 44 3.28 -6.31 0.45
C PRO A 44 2.80 -5.12 1.30
N MET A 45 1.52 -4.78 1.17
CA MET A 45 0.91 -3.64 1.86
C MET A 45 -0.42 -4.06 2.51
N HIS A 46 -0.86 -3.29 3.50
CA HIS A 46 -2.12 -3.49 4.22
C HIS A 46 -2.21 -4.89 4.86
N VAL A 47 -1.21 -5.21 5.68
CA VAL A 47 -1.17 -6.50 6.40
C VAL A 47 -2.28 -6.53 7.45
N HIS A 48 -3.16 -7.52 7.35
CA HIS A 48 -4.26 -7.77 8.28
C HIS A 48 -4.10 -9.13 8.95
N LEU A 49 -4.52 -9.21 10.21
CA LEU A 49 -4.51 -10.41 11.03
C LEU A 49 -5.95 -10.84 11.33
N ALA A 50 -6.21 -12.14 11.29
CA ALA A 50 -7.49 -12.72 11.71
C ALA A 50 -7.24 -14.01 12.48
N TYR A 51 -8.05 -14.28 13.51
CA TYR A 51 -8.00 -15.55 14.21
C TYR A 51 -8.48 -16.70 13.31
N GLY A 52 -7.86 -17.86 13.46
CA GLY A 52 -8.38 -19.09 12.87
C GLY A 52 -9.36 -19.80 13.80
N ASP A 53 -9.82 -20.97 13.37
CA ASP A 53 -10.76 -21.78 14.16
C ASP A 53 -10.11 -22.39 15.41
N ARG A 54 -8.77 -22.49 15.42
CA ARG A 54 -8.00 -22.98 16.57
C ARG A 54 -7.28 -21.84 17.27
N ILE A 55 -7.11 -21.99 18.58
CA ILE A 55 -6.41 -21.01 19.43
C ILE A 55 -4.94 -20.79 19.06
N ASP A 56 -4.34 -21.76 18.37
CA ASP A 56 -2.96 -21.76 17.90
C ASP A 56 -2.84 -21.35 16.42
N GLN A 57 -3.93 -20.88 15.82
CA GLN A 57 -3.98 -20.51 14.40
C GLN A 57 -4.33 -19.04 14.21
N MET A 58 -3.59 -18.40 13.32
CA MET A 58 -3.84 -17.04 12.84
C MET A 58 -3.65 -16.97 11.33
N PHE A 59 -4.49 -16.20 10.66
CA PHE A 59 -4.37 -15.86 9.26
C PHE A 59 -3.69 -14.50 9.10
N VAL A 60 -2.76 -14.43 8.15
CA VAL A 60 -2.09 -13.19 7.74
C VAL A 60 -2.46 -12.94 6.29
N SER A 61 -3.11 -11.82 6.03
CA SER A 61 -3.48 -11.39 4.68
C SER A 61 -2.77 -10.09 4.34
N TYR A 62 -2.34 -9.95 3.09
CA TYR A 62 -1.75 -8.72 2.59
C TYR A 62 -2.07 -8.58 1.11
N LEU A 63 -1.88 -7.37 0.59
CA LEU A 63 -2.11 -7.06 -0.81
C LEU A 63 -0.77 -6.80 -1.49
N THR A 64 -0.50 -7.51 -2.58
CA THR A 64 0.65 -7.32 -3.49
C THR A 64 0.18 -7.26 -4.94
N ASN A 65 0.98 -6.66 -5.82
CA ASN A 65 0.75 -6.66 -7.27
C ASN A 65 1.66 -7.66 -8.01
N SER A 66 2.46 -8.44 -7.27
CA SER A 66 3.26 -9.51 -7.85
C SER A 66 2.46 -10.80 -7.95
N SER A 67 2.43 -11.38 -9.14
CA SER A 67 2.05 -12.77 -9.38
C SER A 67 3.25 -13.68 -9.64
N GLU A 68 4.47 -13.12 -9.58
CA GLU A 68 5.71 -13.81 -9.94
C GLU A 68 6.20 -14.74 -8.83
N TYR A 69 5.91 -14.40 -7.58
CA TYR A 69 6.33 -15.17 -6.41
C TYR A 69 5.14 -15.73 -5.65
N THR A 70 5.29 -16.95 -5.14
CA THR A 70 4.33 -17.51 -4.19
C THR A 70 4.34 -16.64 -2.93
N PRO A 71 3.18 -16.12 -2.48
CA PRO A 71 3.07 -15.41 -1.22
C PRO A 71 3.70 -16.19 -0.07
N GLN A 72 4.50 -15.54 0.77
CA GLN A 72 5.18 -16.19 1.90
C GLN A 72 5.11 -15.32 3.15
N CYS A 73 4.84 -15.95 4.29
CA CYS A 73 4.93 -15.37 5.61
C CYS A 73 6.04 -16.08 6.40
N GLN A 74 7.04 -15.32 6.85
CA GLN A 74 8.07 -15.78 7.76
C GLN A 74 7.78 -15.22 9.16
N TYR A 75 7.74 -16.09 10.17
CA TYR A 75 7.32 -15.72 11.52
C TYR A 75 8.08 -16.47 12.60
N GLY A 76 7.96 -16.02 13.85
CA GLY A 76 8.64 -16.57 15.01
C GLY A 76 8.21 -15.87 16.30
N LEU A 77 8.77 -16.32 17.41
CA LEU A 77 8.45 -15.75 18.74
C LEU A 77 9.19 -14.43 19.00
N THR A 78 10.29 -14.19 18.30
CA THR A 78 11.07 -12.94 18.44
C THR A 78 11.43 -12.38 17.06
N PRO A 79 11.55 -11.04 16.92
CA PRO A 79 11.92 -10.42 15.65
C PRO A 79 13.29 -10.86 15.11
N SER A 80 14.20 -11.28 15.99
CA SER A 80 15.54 -11.78 15.64
C SER A 80 15.56 -13.26 15.27
N SER A 81 14.47 -14.00 15.45
CA SER A 81 14.40 -15.44 15.22
C SER A 81 13.08 -15.86 14.57
N LEU A 82 12.96 -15.59 13.28
CA LEU A 82 11.80 -15.95 12.46
C LEU A 82 12.04 -17.29 11.75
N ASN A 83 12.06 -18.38 12.51
CA ASN A 83 12.48 -19.70 12.00
C ASN A 83 11.36 -20.45 11.24
N PHE A 84 10.13 -19.95 11.27
CA PHE A 84 8.98 -20.61 10.64
C PHE A 84 8.58 -19.92 9.34
N HIS A 85 8.21 -20.73 8.34
CA HIS A 85 7.78 -20.24 7.03
C HIS A 85 6.45 -20.87 6.64
N LYS A 86 5.55 -20.06 6.09
CA LYS A 86 4.32 -20.55 5.48
C LYS A 86 4.01 -19.85 4.17
N ASN A 87 3.76 -20.64 3.13
CA ASN A 87 3.35 -20.12 1.84
C ASN A 87 1.83 -19.91 1.84
N GLY A 88 1.38 -18.77 1.33
CA GLY A 88 -0.02 -18.49 1.03
C GLY A 88 -0.47 -19.28 -0.19
N ARG A 89 -1.68 -19.80 -0.12
CA ARG A 89 -2.42 -20.40 -1.24
C ARG A 89 -3.79 -19.76 -1.30
#